data_AF-A0A9W6NDG0-F1
#
_entry.id   AF-A0A9W6NDG0-F1
#
_cell.length_a   1.000
_cell.length_b   1.000
_cell.length_c   1.000
_cell.angle_alpha   90.00
_cell.angle_beta   90.00
_cell.angle_gamma   90.00
#
_symmetry.space_group_name_H-M   'P 1'
#
loop_
_entity.id
_entity.type
_entity.pdbx_description
1 polymer ?
#
loop_
_entity_poly.entity_id
_entity_poly.type
_entity_poly.pdbx_seq_one_letter_code
_entity_poly.pdbx_strand_id
1 'polypeptide(L)'
;MLSAYLKALLAGLVALAVNFLLLGLADRFGVVTARGGFQRLVKLWTGPALHRLGVDRAWATLHFPNPNGPLFTNGFKVAVGLGMALIYVRIKALLPGAAFEKGLVYALLVWLINAGIVLPALGQGLAGIKTLSAIGIVAFAIAHTACFMVLAGLV
;
A
#
# COMPACT_ATOMS: atom_id res chain seq x y z
N MET A 1 -14.43 -13.09 16.94
CA MET A 1 -13.11 -12.55 16.55
C MET A 1 -12.65 -13.05 15.20
N LEU A 2 -12.55 -14.38 14.98
CA LEU A 2 -12.15 -14.97 13.69
C LEU A 2 -13.00 -14.47 12.50
N SER A 3 -14.31 -14.35 12.68
CA SER A 3 -15.23 -13.83 11.66
C SER A 3 -14.96 -12.37 11.25
N ALA A 4 -14.48 -11.53 12.17
CA ALA A 4 -14.15 -10.13 11.88
C ALA A 4 -12.87 -10.02 11.04
N TYR A 5 -11.86 -10.85 11.33
CA TYR A 5 -10.63 -10.88 10.54
C TYR A 5 -10.87 -11.47 9.14
N LEU A 6 -11.70 -12.50 9.02
CA LEU A 6 -12.06 -13.03 7.70
C LEU A 6 -12.81 -11.99 6.86
N LYS A 7 -13.78 -11.28 7.45
CA LYS A 7 -14.44 -10.14 6.80
C LYS A 7 -13.43 -9.05 6.40
N ALA A 8 -12.47 -8.73 7.27
CA ALA A 8 -11.42 -7.76 6.99
C ALA A 8 -10.58 -8.16 5.76
N LEU A 9 -10.19 -9.44 5.67
CA LEU A 9 -9.40 -9.94 4.55
C LEU A 9 -10.20 -9.89 3.24
N LEU A 10 -11.46 -10.33 3.25
CA LEU A 10 -12.32 -10.29 2.07
C LEU A 10 -12.59 -8.85 1.62
N ALA A 11 -12.96 -7.96 2.54
CA ALA A 11 -13.13 -6.54 2.26
C ALA A 11 -11.83 -5.89 1.77
N GLY A 12 -10.70 -6.29 2.36
CA GLY A 12 -9.37 -5.85 1.95
C GLY A 12 -9.04 -6.24 0.51
N LEU A 13 -9.42 -7.44 0.07
CA LEU A 13 -9.26 -7.86 -1.33
C LEU A 13 -10.10 -6.99 -2.28
N VAL A 14 -11.35 -6.70 -1.92
CA VAL A 14 -12.23 -5.83 -2.72
C VAL A 14 -11.67 -4.40 -2.78
N ALA A 15 -11.25 -3.85 -1.65
CA ALA A 15 -10.62 -2.55 -1.55
C ALA A 15 -9.32 -2.45 -2.38
N LEU A 16 -8.48 -3.48 -2.32
CA LEU A 16 -7.26 -3.59 -3.13
C LEU A 16 -7.56 -3.62 -4.62
N ALA A 17 -8.59 -4.36 -5.05
CA ALA A 17 -9.01 -4.39 -6.44
C ALA A 17 -9.42 -3.00 -6.93
N VAL A 18 -10.21 -2.26 -6.15
CA VAL A 18 -10.57 -0.86 -6.46
C VAL A 18 -9.33 0.01 -6.58
N ASN A 19 -8.39 -0.09 -5.63
CA ASN A 19 -7.15 0.68 -5.68
C ASN A 19 -6.33 0.37 -6.95
N PHE A 20 -6.18 -0.91 -7.31
CA PHE A 20 -5.44 -1.30 -8.52
C PHE A 20 -6.15 -0.84 -9.80
N LEU A 21 -7.47 -0.89 -9.84
CA LEU A 21 -8.24 -0.37 -10.98
C LEU A 21 -8.03 1.13 -11.15
N LEU A 22 -8.14 1.92 -10.08
CA LEU A 22 -7.97 3.38 -10.15
C LEU A 22 -6.54 3.78 -10.53
N LEU A 23 -5.53 3.13 -9.96
CA LEU A 23 -4.14 3.37 -10.35
C LEU A 23 -3.86 2.92 -11.79
N GLY A 24 -4.41 1.78 -12.20
CA GLY A 24 -4.29 1.29 -13.57
C GLY A 24 -4.97 2.20 -14.59
N LEU A 25 -6.10 2.84 -14.22
CA LEU A 25 -6.73 3.87 -15.04
C LEU A 25 -5.84 5.10 -15.17
N ALA A 26 -5.31 5.63 -14.06
CA ALA A 26 -4.37 6.75 -14.09
C ALA A 26 -3.16 6.45 -14.99
N ASP A 27 -2.61 5.24 -14.90
CA ASP A 27 -1.51 4.78 -15.74
C ASP A 27 -1.88 4.76 -17.24
N ARG A 28 -3.10 4.35 -17.60
CA ARG A 28 -3.59 4.38 -19.00
C ARG A 28 -3.69 5.79 -19.56
N PHE A 29 -3.93 6.79 -18.71
CA PHE A 29 -3.90 8.21 -19.07
C PHE A 29 -2.51 8.84 -18.98
N GLY A 30 -1.45 8.03 -18.79
CA GLY A 30 -0.07 8.52 -18.71
C GLY A 30 0.28 9.22 -17.40
N VAL A 31 -0.58 9.14 -16.38
CA VAL A 31 -0.35 9.77 -15.08
C VAL A 31 0.59 8.90 -14.25
N VAL A 32 1.81 9.37 -14.03
CA VAL A 32 2.78 8.69 -13.15
C VAL A 32 2.36 8.88 -11.69
N THR A 33 2.03 7.77 -11.03
CA THR A 33 1.67 7.72 -9.61
C THR A 33 2.82 7.18 -8.75
N ALA A 34 2.72 7.29 -7.42
CA ALA A 34 3.69 6.77 -6.47
C ALA A 34 3.73 5.21 -6.48
N ARG A 35 4.35 4.61 -7.50
CA ARG A 35 4.36 3.16 -7.68
C ARG A 35 5.31 2.48 -6.68
N GLY A 36 4.73 1.73 -5.74
CA GLY A 36 5.47 0.77 -4.91
C GLY A 36 6.52 1.41 -3.98
N GLY A 37 6.33 2.67 -3.57
CA GLY A 37 7.26 3.40 -2.70
C GLY A 37 7.63 2.59 -1.46
N PHE A 38 6.64 2.08 -0.72
CA PHE A 38 6.90 1.27 0.48
C PHE A 38 7.72 0.01 0.20
N GLN A 39 7.46 -0.70 -0.91
CA GLN A 39 8.26 -1.86 -1.31
C GLN A 39 9.72 -1.49 -1.60
N ARG A 40 9.94 -0.39 -2.33
CA ARG A 40 11.28 0.13 -2.60
C ARG A 40 12.01 0.48 -1.31
N LEU A 41 11.30 1.10 -0.36
CA LEU A 41 11.87 1.44 0.94
C LEU A 41 12.25 0.18 1.72
N VAL A 42 11.35 -0.80 1.83
CA VAL A 42 11.65 -2.07 2.50
C VAL A 42 12.86 -2.74 1.86
N LYS A 43 12.95 -2.80 0.53
CA LYS A 43 14.12 -3.36 -0.16
C LYS A 43 15.40 -2.60 0.13
N LEU A 44 15.35 -1.27 0.14
CA LEU A 44 16.51 -0.42 0.43
C LEU A 44 17.08 -0.71 1.81
N TRP A 45 16.22 -0.88 2.81
CA TRP A 45 16.62 -1.09 4.20
C TRP A 45 16.96 -2.55 4.54
N THR A 46 16.20 -3.51 3.99
CA THR A 46 16.36 -4.94 4.33
C THR A 46 17.30 -5.67 3.39
N GLY A 47 17.45 -5.22 2.14
CA GLY A 47 18.26 -5.87 1.11
C GLY A 47 19.70 -6.18 1.56
N PRO A 48 20.46 -5.19 2.10
CA PRO A 48 21.82 -5.43 2.57
C PRO A 48 21.91 -6.50 3.67
N ALA A 49 20.97 -6.50 4.62
CA ALA A 49 20.94 -7.48 5.70
C ALA A 49 20.58 -8.88 5.18
N LEU A 50 19.57 -8.99 4.32
CA LEU A 50 19.14 -10.26 3.72
C LEU A 50 20.24 -10.88 2.85
N HIS A 51 20.97 -10.06 2.10
CA HIS A 51 22.12 -10.52 1.32
C HIS A 51 23.26 -11.03 2.21
N ARG A 52 23.59 -10.31 3.29
CA ARG A 52 24.62 -10.75 4.27
C ARG A 52 24.25 -12.08 4.95
N LEU A 53 22.96 -12.31 5.20
CA LEU A 53 22.44 -13.55 5.77
C LEU A 53 22.28 -14.69 4.76
N GLY A 54 22.58 -14.44 3.47
CA GLY A 54 22.44 -15.43 2.39
C GLY A 54 20.99 -15.79 2.06
N VAL A 55 20.02 -14.99 2.52
CA VAL A 55 18.58 -15.23 2.29
C VAL A 55 18.26 -15.12 0.81
N ASP A 56 18.94 -14.24 0.07
CA ASP A 56 18.81 -14.10 -1.37
C ASP A 56 19.21 -15.38 -2.13
N ARG A 57 20.28 -16.05 -1.69
CA ARG A 57 20.70 -17.33 -2.25
C ARG A 57 19.69 -18.43 -1.95
N ALA A 58 19.26 -18.55 -0.68
CA ALA A 58 18.23 -19.50 -0.28
C ALA A 58 16.91 -19.29 -1.05
N TRP A 59 16.51 -18.03 -1.23
CA TRP A 59 15.33 -17.63 -1.98
C TRP A 59 15.40 -18.09 -3.45
N ALA A 60 16.55 -17.86 -4.09
CA ALA A 60 16.78 -18.29 -5.47
C ALA A 60 16.80 -19.82 -5.60
N THR A 61 17.42 -20.55 -4.67
CA THR A 61 17.44 -22.02 -4.70
C THR A 61 16.06 -22.65 -4.55
N LEU A 62 15.17 -22.00 -3.80
CA LEU A 62 13.78 -22.44 -3.64
C LEU A 62 12.87 -22.00 -4.80
N HIS A 63 13.45 -21.41 -5.86
CA HIS A 63 12.74 -20.93 -7.05
C HIS A 63 11.61 -19.95 -6.73
N PHE A 64 11.76 -19.18 -5.65
CA PHE A 64 10.77 -18.17 -5.30
C PHE A 64 10.77 -17.00 -6.31
N PRO A 65 9.65 -16.24 -6.39
CA PRO A 65 9.53 -15.15 -7.35
C PRO A 65 10.68 -14.14 -7.23
N ASN A 66 11.21 -13.72 -8.39
CA ASN A 66 12.22 -12.67 -8.46
C ASN A 66 11.73 -11.42 -7.68
N PRO A 67 12.48 -10.92 -6.68
CA PRO A 67 12.09 -9.74 -5.92
C PRO A 67 11.81 -8.50 -6.77
N ASN A 68 12.46 -8.37 -7.93
CA ASN A 68 12.27 -7.27 -8.88
C ASN A 68 11.20 -7.57 -9.94
N GLY A 69 10.63 -8.77 -9.94
CA GLY A 69 9.60 -9.19 -10.87
C GLY A 69 8.20 -8.65 -10.53
N PRO A 70 7.27 -8.75 -11.50
CA PRO A 70 5.88 -8.33 -11.32
C PRO A 70 5.16 -9.17 -10.27
N LEU A 71 5.43 -10.49 -10.20
CA LEU A 71 4.78 -11.39 -9.26
C LEU A 71 5.10 -11.01 -7.80
N PHE A 72 6.38 -10.77 -7.47
CA PHE A 72 6.77 -10.31 -6.14
C PHE A 72 6.18 -8.94 -5.82
N THR A 73 6.22 -8.02 -6.77
CA THR A 73 5.68 -6.66 -6.58
C THR A 73 4.19 -6.66 -6.30
N ASN A 74 3.42 -7.46 -7.05
CA ASN A 74 1.98 -7.58 -6.84
C ASN A 74 1.67 -8.34 -5.55
N GLY A 75 2.38 -9.45 -5.28
CA GLY A 75 2.24 -10.20 -4.02
C GLY A 75 2.54 -9.33 -2.79
N PHE A 76 3.58 -8.51 -2.84
CA PHE A 76 3.92 -7.57 -1.77
C PHE A 76 2.82 -6.54 -1.55
N LYS A 77 2.29 -5.93 -2.64
CA LYS A 77 1.17 -4.98 -2.53
C LYS A 77 -0.07 -5.61 -1.90
N VAL A 78 -0.40 -6.85 -2.29
CA VAL A 78 -1.52 -7.60 -1.72
C VAL A 78 -1.27 -7.87 -0.24
N ALA A 79 -0.10 -8.40 0.13
CA ALA A 79 0.24 -8.70 1.52
C ALA A 79 0.18 -7.45 2.41
N VAL A 80 0.75 -6.32 1.96
CA VAL A 80 0.69 -5.06 2.70
C VAL A 80 -0.75 -4.54 2.79
N GLY A 81 -1.52 -4.59 1.70
CA GLY A 81 -2.92 -4.18 1.70
C GLY A 81 -3.80 -4.98 2.67
N LEU A 82 -3.63 -6.31 2.69
CA LEU A 82 -4.32 -7.16 3.65
C LEU A 82 -3.86 -6.88 5.09
N GLY A 83 -2.56 -6.64 5.30
CA GLY A 83 -2.03 -6.20 6.59
C GLY A 83 -2.69 -4.90 7.07
N MET A 84 -2.83 -3.91 6.18
CA MET A 84 -3.55 -2.66 6.49
C MET A 84 -5.03 -2.91 6.80
N ALA A 85 -5.69 -3.84 6.11
CA ALA A 85 -7.07 -4.19 6.41
C ALA A 85 -7.23 -4.80 7.82
N LEU A 86 -6.30 -5.66 8.23
CA LEU A 86 -6.27 -6.24 9.58
C LEU A 86 -6.02 -5.16 10.65
N ILE A 87 -5.06 -4.26 10.39
CA ILE A 87 -4.76 -3.13 11.27
C ILE A 87 -5.98 -2.23 11.42
N TYR A 88 -6.65 -1.89 10.32
CA TYR A 88 -7.88 -1.08 10.34
C TYR A 88 -8.91 -1.66 11.31
N VAL A 89 -9.26 -2.94 11.19
CA VAL A 89 -10.24 -3.56 12.08
C VAL A 89 -9.81 -3.56 13.53
N ARG A 90 -8.51 -3.65 13.80
CA ARG A 90 -7.97 -3.61 15.16
C ARG A 90 -8.08 -2.22 15.80
N ILE A 91 -7.93 -1.17 15.00
CA ILE A 91 -7.89 0.23 15.50
C ILE A 91 -9.19 1.00 15.23
N LYS A 92 -10.14 0.48 14.43
CA LYS A 92 -11.34 1.23 14.02
C LYS A 92 -12.21 1.69 15.20
N ALA A 93 -12.14 1.00 16.33
CA ALA A 93 -12.83 1.41 17.55
C ALA A 93 -12.27 2.71 18.15
N LEU A 94 -11.00 3.01 17.88
CA LEU A 94 -10.30 4.22 18.32
C LEU A 94 -10.48 5.39 17.34
N LEU A 95 -10.95 5.13 16.12
CA LEU A 95 -11.16 6.15 15.10
C LEU A 95 -12.51 6.85 15.33
N PRO A 96 -12.59 8.19 15.25
CA PRO A 96 -13.81 8.93 15.45
C PRO A 96 -14.79 8.75 14.27
N GLY A 97 -16.07 8.99 14.55
CA GLY A 97 -17.09 9.12 13.50
C GLY A 97 -17.77 7.83 13.03
N ALA A 98 -18.57 7.96 11.98
CA ALA A 98 -19.24 6.88 11.27
C ALA A 98 -18.26 6.08 10.39
N ALA A 99 -18.70 4.96 9.82
CA ALA A 99 -17.85 4.04 9.06
C ALA A 99 -17.00 4.75 7.99
N PHE A 100 -17.62 5.57 7.15
CA PHE A 100 -16.90 6.31 6.10
C PHE A 100 -15.94 7.38 6.66
N GLU A 101 -16.30 8.06 7.74
CA GLU A 101 -15.41 9.02 8.40
C GLU A 101 -14.16 8.34 8.94
N LYS A 102 -14.32 7.14 9.54
CA LYS A 102 -13.18 6.30 9.97
C LYS A 102 -12.31 5.88 8.79
N GLY A 103 -12.93 5.54 7.66
CA GLY A 103 -12.24 5.24 6.41
C GLY A 103 -11.40 6.42 5.92
N LEU A 104 -11.96 7.64 5.92
CA LEU A 104 -11.26 8.87 5.56
C LEU A 104 -10.09 9.18 6.50
N VAL A 105 -10.31 9.09 7.82
CA VAL A 105 -9.25 9.30 8.81
C VAL A 105 -8.13 8.29 8.60
N TYR A 106 -8.45 7.02 8.40
CA TYR A 106 -7.43 5.99 8.18
C TYR A 106 -6.69 6.19 6.85
N ALA A 107 -7.41 6.55 5.78
CA ALA A 107 -6.81 6.91 4.50
C ALA A 107 -5.82 8.07 4.64
N LEU A 108 -6.23 9.13 5.35
CA LEU A 108 -5.40 10.30 5.58
C LEU A 108 -4.14 9.94 6.36
N LEU A 109 -4.26 9.14 7.42
CA LEU A 109 -3.11 8.69 8.22
C LEU A 109 -2.10 7.91 7.37
N VAL A 110 -2.56 6.91 6.62
CA VAL A 110 -1.67 6.09 5.78
C VAL A 110 -1.09 6.91 4.61
N TRP A 111 -1.85 7.85 4.06
CA TRP A 111 -1.37 8.77 3.04
C TRP A 111 -0.29 9.70 3.59
N LEU A 112 -0.48 10.27 4.79
CA LEU A 112 0.51 11.13 5.45
C LEU A 112 1.80 10.37 5.76
N ILE A 113 1.72 9.11 6.19
CA ILE A 113 2.91 8.26 6.35
C ILE A 113 3.63 8.10 5.01
N ASN A 114 2.90 7.83 3.92
CA ASN A 114 3.54 7.72 2.61
C ASN A 114 4.18 9.03 2.16
N ALA A 115 3.42 10.13 2.21
CA ALA A 115 3.83 11.44 1.73
C ALA A 115 4.94 12.08 2.58
N GLY A 116 4.91 11.89 3.90
CA GLY A 116 5.83 12.52 4.85
C GLY A 116 7.02 11.66 5.26
N ILE A 117 6.93 10.33 5.14
CA ILE A 117 7.99 9.41 5.59
C ILE A 117 8.51 8.59 4.42
N VAL A 118 7.63 7.83 3.74
CA VAL A 118 8.07 6.84 2.74
C VAL A 118 8.71 7.50 1.52
N LEU A 119 8.05 8.47 0.91
CA LEU A 119 8.55 9.14 -0.30
C LEU A 119 9.79 10.01 -0.02
N PRO A 120 9.84 10.80 1.08
CA PRO A 120 11.05 11.50 1.48
C PRO A 120 12.24 10.57 1.76
N ALA A 121 12.03 9.45 2.43
CA ALA A 121 13.08 8.46 2.70
C ALA A 121 13.62 7.80 1.43
N LEU A 122 12.88 7.86 0.32
CA LEU A 122 13.32 7.44 -1.02
C LEU A 122 13.97 8.58 -1.83
N GLY A 123 14.16 9.76 -1.24
CA GLY A 123 14.71 10.94 -1.91
C GLY A 123 13.72 11.68 -2.82
N GLN A 124 12.43 11.33 -2.81
CA GLN A 124 11.41 11.89 -3.71
C GLN A 124 10.81 13.21 -3.20
N GLY A 125 11.19 13.66 -1.99
CA GLY A 125 10.64 14.84 -1.33
C GLY A 125 9.25 14.61 -0.74
N LEU A 126 8.71 15.64 -0.07
CA LEU A 126 7.36 15.60 0.52
C LEU A 126 6.31 15.34 -0.55
N ALA A 127 5.42 14.38 -0.27
CA ALA A 127 4.42 13.87 -1.21
C ALA A 127 4.98 13.42 -2.57
N GLY A 128 6.29 13.21 -2.69
CA GLY A 128 6.93 12.87 -3.95
C GLY A 128 7.10 14.03 -4.93
N ILE A 129 7.06 15.29 -4.47
CA ILE A 129 7.07 16.50 -5.32
C ILE A 129 8.28 16.60 -6.29
N LYS A 130 9.39 15.90 -6.00
CA LYS A 130 10.56 15.89 -6.90
C LYS A 130 10.40 14.95 -8.10
N THR A 131 9.43 14.03 -8.05
CA THR A 131 9.30 12.95 -9.03
C THR A 131 7.89 12.80 -9.59
N LEU A 132 6.87 13.25 -8.87
CA LEU A 132 5.45 13.12 -9.24
C LEU A 132 4.91 14.48 -9.68
N SER A 133 4.08 14.47 -10.71
CA SER A 133 3.28 15.65 -11.07
C SER A 133 2.19 15.88 -10.02
N ALA A 134 1.64 17.10 -9.95
CA ALA A 134 0.51 17.41 -9.09
C ALA A 134 -0.69 16.47 -9.34
N ILE A 135 -0.96 16.16 -10.62
CA ILE A 135 -2.00 15.20 -11.02
C ILE A 135 -1.68 13.80 -10.49
N GLY A 136 -0.41 13.36 -10.55
CA GLY A 136 0.02 12.08 -10.01
C GLY A 136 -0.17 11.96 -8.50
N ILE A 137 0.10 13.04 -7.75
CA ILE A 137 -0.11 13.12 -6.31
C ILE A 137 -1.61 13.00 -5.99
N VAL A 138 -2.45 13.76 -6.69
CA VAL A 138 -3.91 13.74 -6.51
C VAL A 138 -4.50 12.38 -6.89
N ALA A 139 -4.09 11.80 -8.03
CA ALA A 139 -4.55 10.49 -8.47
C ALA A 139 -4.18 9.39 -7.45
N PHE A 140 -2.97 9.44 -6.89
CA PHE A 140 -2.55 8.55 -5.82
C PHE A 140 -3.41 8.72 -4.56
N ALA A 141 -3.67 9.97 -4.14
CA ALA A 141 -4.52 10.26 -2.99
C ALA A 141 -5.96 9.75 -3.19
N ILE A 142 -6.54 9.91 -4.38
CA ILE A 142 -7.89 9.43 -4.72
C ILE A 142 -7.95 7.90 -4.67
N ALA A 143 -7.03 7.21 -5.34
CA ALA A 143 -7.00 5.74 -5.35
C ALA A 143 -6.87 5.18 -3.93
N HIS A 144 -5.98 5.77 -3.14
CA HIS A 144 -5.76 5.41 -1.74
C HIS A 144 -6.99 5.65 -0.88
N THR A 145 -7.63 6.82 -1.03
CA THR A 145 -8.85 7.16 -0.28
C THR A 145 -10.00 6.22 -0.62
N ALA A 146 -10.22 5.95 -1.90
CA ALA A 146 -11.25 5.03 -2.36
C ALA A 146 -11.04 3.62 -1.77
N CYS A 147 -9.79 3.13 -1.72
CA CYS A 147 -9.44 1.85 -1.10
C CYS A 147 -9.96 1.76 0.35
N PHE A 148 -9.64 2.75 1.19
CA PHE A 148 -10.04 2.70 2.60
C PHE A 148 -11.51 3.03 2.84
N MET A 149 -12.13 3.79 1.95
CA MET A 149 -13.59 4.00 1.98
C MET A 149 -14.34 2.70 1.69
N VAL A 150 -13.91 1.94 0.67
CA VAL A 150 -14.48 0.62 0.36
C VAL A 150 -14.23 -0.34 1.51
N LEU A 151 -13.02 -0.39 2.05
CA LEU A 151 -12.72 -1.22 3.22
C LEU A 151 -13.64 -0.86 4.40
N ALA A 152 -13.79 0.42 4.72
CA ALA A 152 -14.57 0.86 5.84
C ALA A 152 -16.08 0.59 5.69
N GLY A 153 -16.60 0.71 4.47
CA GLY A 153 -18.01 0.39 4.19
C GLY A 153 -18.34 -1.10 4.28
N LEU A 154 -17.33 -1.97 4.17
CA LEU A 154 -17.52 -3.43 4.16
C LEU A 154 -17.23 -4.11 5.51
N VAL A 155 -16.74 -3.39 6.53
CA VAL A 155 -16.22 -4.01 7.78
C VAL A 155 -16.69 -3.39 9.09
#